data_AF-A0A176F3P4-F1
#
_entry.id   AF-A0A176F3P4-F1
#
_cell.length_a   1.000
_cell.length_b   1.000
_cell.length_c   1.000
_cell.angle_alpha   90.00
_cell.angle_beta   90.00
_cell.angle_gamma   90.00
#
_symmetry.space_group_name_H-M   'P 1'
#
loop_
_entity.id
_entity.type
_entity.pdbx_description
1 polymer ?
#
loop_
_entity_poly.entity_id
_entity_poly.type
_entity_poly.pdbx_seq_one_letter_code
_entity_poly.pdbx_strand_id
1 'polypeptide(L)' 'MRVQQGMQILNSREKMMRSFDNTSLEAEAVCRLVCRLTGRTVGIEYLWDTGDTSTLWFYRAGTDIERHPLTTKRSNND' A
#
# COMPACT_ATOMS: atom_id res chain seq x y z
N MET A 1 1.62 27.24 -53.57
CA MET A 1 1.95 25.87 -53.11
C MET A 1 1.64 25.81 -51.62
N ARG A 2 0.82 24.84 -51.17
CA ARG A 2 0.56 24.50 -49.75
C ARG A 2 1.92 24.25 -49.04
N VAL A 3 2.11 24.39 -47.72
CA VAL A 3 1.59 23.48 -46.68
C VAL A 3 1.52 24.17 -45.31
N GLN A 4 0.47 23.83 -44.55
CA GLN A 4 0.29 24.06 -43.11
C GLN A 4 1.42 23.42 -42.27
N GLN A 5 1.72 24.00 -41.12
CA GLN A 5 2.11 23.32 -39.87
C GLN A 5 2.19 24.41 -38.79
N GLY A 6 1.54 24.35 -37.65
CA GLY A 6 0.95 23.24 -36.92
C GLY A 6 1.18 23.57 -35.44
N MET A 7 0.09 23.85 -34.74
CA MET A 7 0.00 24.17 -33.31
C MET A 7 0.83 23.18 -32.46
N GLN A 8 2.02 23.59 -32.00
CA GLN A 8 2.76 22.83 -30.98
C GLN A 8 2.35 23.30 -29.58
N ILE A 9 1.12 22.95 -29.19
CA ILE A 9 0.70 22.90 -27.79
C ILE A 9 0.20 21.48 -27.56
N LEU A 10 1.11 20.55 -27.32
CA LEU A 10 0.95 19.13 -26.92
C LEU A 10 2.41 18.62 -26.91
N ASN A 11 3.10 18.23 -25.83
CA ASN A 11 2.72 17.40 -24.69
C ASN A 11 3.74 17.58 -23.55
N SER A 12 3.60 18.61 -22.71
CA SER A 12 4.35 18.68 -21.43
C SER A 12 3.74 17.82 -20.32
N ARG A 13 2.67 17.05 -20.64
CA ARG A 13 1.92 16.23 -19.68
C ARG A 13 2.21 14.73 -19.71
N GLU A 14 3.04 14.25 -20.63
CA GLU A 14 3.26 12.80 -20.84
C GLU A 14 4.54 12.24 -20.18
N LYS A 15 5.35 13.07 -19.52
CA LYS A 15 6.65 12.62 -18.98
C LYS A 15 6.74 12.69 -17.47
N MET A 16 5.77 12.09 -16.79
CA MET A 16 5.98 11.61 -15.42
C MET A 16 5.27 10.27 -15.22
N MET A 17 5.43 9.33 -16.17
CA MET A 17 5.43 7.93 -15.78
C MET A 17 6.65 7.76 -14.88
N ARG A 18 6.42 7.68 -13.56
CA ARG A 18 7.44 7.16 -12.64
C ARG A 18 7.97 5.88 -13.27
N SER A 19 9.27 5.83 -13.55
CA SER A 19 9.93 4.56 -13.81
C SER A 19 9.63 3.72 -12.58
N PHE A 20 8.71 2.76 -12.71
CA PHE A 20 8.60 1.71 -11.72
C PHE A 20 9.90 0.93 -11.89
N ASP A 21 10.89 1.23 -11.05
CA ASP A 21 12.03 0.36 -10.90
C ASP A 21 11.45 -1.03 -10.62
N ASN A 22 11.81 -2.03 -11.42
CA ASN A 22 11.33 -3.41 -11.29
C ASN A 22 11.84 -4.10 -10.01
N THR A 23 12.25 -3.33 -9.01
CA THR A 23 12.55 -3.81 -7.68
C THR A 23 11.24 -4.32 -7.09
N SER A 24 11.19 -5.63 -6.84
CA SER A 24 10.08 -6.23 -6.11
C SER A 24 10.04 -5.59 -4.72
N LEU A 25 9.05 -4.72 -4.48
CA LEU A 25 8.86 -4.11 -3.17
C LEU A 25 8.30 -5.20 -2.24
N GLU A 26 9.05 -5.50 -1.19
CA GLU A 26 8.60 -6.43 -0.17
C GLU A 26 7.75 -5.68 0.87
N ALA A 27 6.62 -6.28 1.25
CA ALA A 27 5.75 -5.75 2.29
C ALA A 27 5.71 -6.75 3.45
N GLU A 28 6.02 -6.30 4.65
CA GLU A 28 5.94 -7.12 5.86
C GLU A 28 4.64 -6.80 6.61
N ALA A 29 3.93 -7.83 7.06
CA ALA A 29 2.79 -7.65 7.94
C ALA A 29 3.30 -7.22 9.33
N VAL A 30 2.85 -6.07 9.83
CA VAL A 30 3.37 -5.49 11.09
C VAL A 30 2.37 -5.60 12.24
N CYS A 31 1.08 -5.43 11.97
CA CYS A 31 0.06 -5.56 12.99
C CYS A 31 -1.25 -6.07 12.41
N ARG A 32 -2.06 -6.69 13.28
CA ARG A 32 -3.46 -6.97 12.98
C ARG A 32 -4.34 -5.87 13.56
N LEU A 33 -5.37 -5.51 12.81
CA LEU A 33 -6.42 -4.61 13.24
C LEU A 33 -7.55 -5.41 13.85
N VAL A 34 -7.85 -5.14 15.12
CA VAL A 34 -8.89 -5.85 15.88
C VAL A 34 -10.04 -4.90 16.18
N CYS A 35 -11.26 -5.33 15.87
CA CYS A 35 -12.46 -4.62 16.28
C CYS A 35 -12.64 -4.78 17.80
N ARG A 36 -12.61 -3.68 18.55
CA ARG A 36 -12.72 -3.71 20.03
C ARG A 36 -14.02 -4.35 20.52
N LEU A 37 -15.13 -4.11 19.80
CA LEU A 37 -16.44 -4.62 20.17
C LEU A 37 -16.55 -6.15 20.05
N THR A 38 -15.84 -6.76 19.10
CA THR A 38 -16.00 -8.18 18.76
C THR A 38 -14.76 -9.01 19.05
N GLY A 39 -13.61 -8.38 19.29
CA GLY A 39 -12.31 -9.03 19.39
C GLY A 39 -11.84 -9.68 18.08
N ARG A 40 -12.56 -9.48 16.96
CA ARG A 40 -12.22 -10.12 15.67
C ARG A 40 -11.20 -9.30 14.91
N THR A 41 -10.29 -9.99 14.23
CA THR A 41 -9.39 -9.36 13.26
C THR A 41 -10.19 -8.93 12.04
N VAL A 42 -10.09 -7.65 11.68
CA VAL A 42 -10.82 -7.03 10.56
C VAL A 42 -9.88 -6.53 9.46
N GLY A 43 -8.58 -6.52 9.72
CA GLY A 43 -7.56 -6.20 8.73
C GLY A 43 -6.14 -6.48 9.20
N ILE A 44 -5.20 -6.38 8.27
CA ILE A 44 -3.76 -6.52 8.51
C ILE A 44 -3.07 -5.29 7.93
N GLU A 45 -2.22 -4.64 8.72
CA GLU A 45 -1.38 -3.53 8.29
C GLU A 45 -0.04 -4.08 7.81
N TYR A 46 0.39 -3.60 6.64
CA TYR A 46 1.66 -3.93 6.01
C TYR A 46 2.52 -2.68 5.91
N LEU A 47 3.82 -2.85 6.16
CA LEU A 47 4.86 -1.85 5.94
C LEU A 47 5.68 -2.26 4.72
N TRP A 48 5.75 -1.37 3.74
CA TRP A 48 6.59 -1.51 2.57
C TRP A 48 8.02 -1.07 2.90
N ASP A 49 9.00 -1.61 2.18
CA ASP A 49 10.40 -1.17 2.21
C ASP A 49 10.59 0.32 1.91
N THR A 50 9.68 0.95 1.15
CA THR A 50 9.61 2.40 0.92
C THR A 50 9.27 3.21 2.17
N GLY A 51 8.82 2.55 3.24
CA GLY A 51 8.24 3.17 4.44
C GLY A 51 6.74 3.47 4.31
N ASP A 52 6.14 3.21 3.15
CA ASP A 52 4.70 3.34 2.98
C ASP A 52 3.97 2.29 3.80
N THR A 53 2.75 2.61 4.25
CA THR A 53 1.87 1.65 4.92
C THR A 53 0.59 1.46 4.13
N SER A 54 0.11 0.22 4.12
CA SER A 54 -1.18 -0.12 3.53
C SER A 54 -1.87 -1.13 4.40
N THR A 55 -3.19 -1.16 4.34
CA THR A 55 -3.96 -2.09 5.14
C THR A 55 -4.86 -2.92 4.25
N LEU A 56 -4.79 -4.24 4.41
CA LEU A 56 -5.76 -5.15 3.83
C LEU A 56 -6.95 -5.26 4.79
N TRP A 57 -8.15 -4.87 4.33
CA TRP A 57 -9.36 -4.84 5.15
C TRP A 57 -10.40 -5.85 4.66
N PHE A 58 -11.09 -6.49 5.61
CA PHE A 58 -12.24 -7.35 5.34
C PHE A 58 -13.58 -6.71 5.73
N TYR A 59 -13.61 -5.57 6.45
CA TYR A 59 -14.89 -5.02 6.95
C TYR A 59 -14.94 -3.49 7.10
N ARG A 60 -16.18 -2.99 7.15
CA ARG A 60 -16.72 -1.63 6.94
C ARG A 60 -16.05 -0.48 7.71
N ALA A 61 -16.09 0.73 7.12
CA ALA A 61 -15.72 1.98 7.76
C ALA A 61 -16.56 2.26 9.03
N GLY A 62 -15.92 2.72 10.11
CA GLY A 62 -16.57 3.15 11.36
C GLY A 62 -16.47 2.20 12.55
N THR A 63 -15.79 1.05 12.42
CA THR A 63 -15.53 0.16 13.56
C THR A 63 -14.45 0.74 14.49
N ASP A 64 -14.71 0.76 15.80
CA ASP A 64 -13.70 1.04 16.83
C ASP A 64 -12.63 -0.06 16.80
N ILE A 65 -11.43 0.32 16.36
CA ILE A 65 -10.35 -0.60 15.99
C ILE A 65 -9.08 -0.24 16.75
N GLU A 66 -8.38 -1.29 17.16
CA GLU A 66 -7.05 -1.18 17.77
C GLU A 66 -6.03 -2.05 17.05
N ARG A 67 -4.77 -1.62 17.13
CA ARG A 67 -3.62 -2.32 16.56
C ARG A 67 -3.06 -3.31 17.57
N HIS A 68 -2.88 -4.55 17.14
CA HIS A 68 -2.22 -5.60 17.91
C HIS A 68 -0.99 -6.10 17.16
N PRO A 69 0.20 -6.15 17.79
CA PRO A 69 1.39 -6.72 17.16
C PRO A 69 1.14 -8.15 16.69
N LEU A 70 1.72 -8.52 15.54
CA LEU A 70 1.78 -9.91 15.12
C LEU A 70 2.83 -10.60 15.98
N THR A 71 2.40 -11.55 16.82
CA THR A 71 3.33 -12.33 17.64
C THR A 71 3.93 -13.42 16.77
N THR A 72 5.07 -13.13 16.15
CA THR A 72 5.90 -14.17 15.54
C THR A 72 6.62 -14.90 16.69
N LYS A 73 6.00 -15.93 17.27
CA LYS A 73 6.76 -16.88 18.08
C LYS A 73 7.75 -17.56 17.14
N ARG A 74 8.97 -17.03 17.03
CA ARG A 74 10.11 -17.84 16.58
C ARG A 74 10.28 -18.91 17.66
N SER A 75 9.77 -20.12 17.40
CA SER A 75 10.23 -21.28 18.15
C SER A 75 11.69 -21.48 17.76
N ASN A 76 12.59 -20.92 18.55
CA ASN A 76 13.97 -21.38 18.56
C ASN A 76 13.91 -22.79 19.17
N ASN A 77 13.92 -23.81 18.31
CA ASN A 77 14.24 -25.15 18.77
C ASN A 77 15.76 -25.18 18.92
N ASP A 78 16.20 -25.22 20.19
CA ASP A 78 17.56 -25.54 20.61
C ASP A 78 17.98 -26.95 20.17
#